data_AF-A0AAN9KS46-F1
#
_entry.id   AF-A0AAN9KS46-F1
#
_cell.length_a   1.000
_cell.length_b   1.000
_cell.length_c   1.000
_cell.angle_alpha   90.00
_cell.angle_beta   90.00
_cell.angle_gamma   90.00
#
_symmetry.space_group_name_H-M   'P 1'
#
loop_
_entity.id
_entity.type
_entity.pdbx_description
1 polymer ?
#
loop_
_entity_poly.entity_id
_entity_poly.type
_entity_poly.pdbx_seq_one_letter_code
_entity_poly.pdbx_strand_id
1 'polypeptide(L)'
;MSKQHFKLCFCFKRSNVLEPPEGIHNIFNEFSLNGTMSMDDLCKFIVEFQGEEYGHATNKHAQAVIDRFQRRGFHVEAFFRYLLSDDHNAPLLAEVHHDMKFPLAHYFLYTSSESNLTETVSPIIKALKKGVRVIPLAIRRAPNNDVLVFHGGTMLHASVKLRACLKSIKEYAFYTSPYPVVIDFEYKIGDLLLLKGKVAKEEEDDNLEYTNLISRKESKAEYKNWWIDRDHVGQHSLRGRELENIAERHATDVIRFTQRNLLGIYPISYPINDPMIGWMHGAQMIARNLLESSHLLKYMEGMFRANGGCGYVKKPDILLNIGPNNEVFDPRASRPIQKTLQVEGMHIFWCTWVMGGIQTSAQHTDLNSPPNFYVQVGIIGVPADGATKHTRIIKDNWVPVWNEEISFPLTFPELALLHIEVLHRNIHERDYFGGQTCLPVSEIREGIRAVCLGDVKGECYNGHGYGHATNKHAEAIIDRFQRRGLHVEAFHRYLLSDDHKIHDITGQTYLPVSELREGICAVHLYDRNGELYKSVRLLIQFPFVDNTA
;
A
#
# COMPACT_ATOMS: atom_id res chain seq x y z
N MET A 1 -45.71 39.45 3.54
CA MET A 1 -44.59 39.22 2.59
C MET A 1 -44.84 37.88 1.91
N SER A 2 -44.87 37.83 0.57
CA SER A 2 -45.20 36.61 -0.18
C SER A 2 -44.14 35.52 0.04
N LYS A 3 -44.55 34.35 0.50
CA LYS A 3 -43.70 33.15 0.50
C LYS A 3 -43.51 32.70 -0.94
N GLN A 4 -42.32 32.93 -1.50
CA GLN A 4 -41.94 32.31 -2.77
C GLN A 4 -41.72 30.81 -2.52
N HIS A 5 -42.40 29.98 -3.30
CA HIS A 5 -42.24 28.53 -3.29
C HIS A 5 -41.11 28.16 -4.25
N PHE A 6 -40.00 27.63 -3.72
CA PHE A 6 -39.00 26.94 -4.54
C PHE A 6 -39.39 25.46 -4.63
N LYS A 7 -39.60 24.99 -5.86
CA LYS A 7 -39.79 23.57 -6.15
C LYS A 7 -38.39 22.96 -6.31
N LEU A 8 -37.79 22.47 -5.22
CA LEU A 8 -36.55 21.71 -5.32
C LEU A 8 -36.88 20.33 -5.92
N CYS A 9 -36.54 20.13 -7.19
CA CYS A 9 -36.64 18.83 -7.84
C CYS A 9 -35.30 18.12 -7.64
N PHE A 10 -35.24 17.16 -6.72
CA PHE A 10 -34.09 16.27 -6.59
C PHE A 10 -34.13 15.24 -7.73
N CYS A 11 -33.64 15.62 -8.90
CA CYS A 11 -33.34 14.67 -9.96
C CYS A 11 -32.01 13.98 -9.64
N PHE A 12 -32.04 12.94 -8.80
CA PHE A 12 -30.95 11.97 -8.78
C PHE A 12 -30.98 11.23 -10.11
N LYS A 13 -30.14 11.65 -11.07
CA LYS A 13 -29.83 10.81 -12.23
C LYS A 13 -29.08 9.59 -11.69
N ARG A 14 -29.81 8.49 -11.51
CA ARG A 14 -29.24 7.14 -11.43
C ARG A 14 -28.52 6.87 -12.75
N SER A 15 -27.24 7.19 -12.86
CA SER A 15 -26.42 6.59 -13.92
C SER A 15 -26.03 5.19 -13.44
N ASN A 16 -26.85 4.21 -13.81
CA ASN A 16 -26.66 2.80 -13.45
C ASN A 16 -25.72 2.05 -14.42
N VAL A 17 -24.99 2.75 -15.30
CA VAL A 17 -24.04 2.15 -16.25
C VAL A 17 -22.83 3.09 -16.36
N LEU A 18 -21.65 2.62 -15.96
CA LEU A 18 -20.39 3.26 -16.28
C LEU A 18 -20.21 3.08 -17.80
N GLU A 19 -20.45 4.12 -18.59
CA GLU A 19 -20.16 4.08 -20.02
C GLU A 19 -18.63 4.10 -20.22
N PRO A 20 -18.07 3.19 -21.03
CA PRO A 20 -16.65 3.22 -21.36
C PRO A 20 -16.28 4.56 -22.02
N PRO A 21 -15.13 5.16 -21.68
CA PRO A 21 -14.62 6.33 -22.40
C PRO A 21 -14.37 6.02 -23.88
N GLU A 22 -14.41 7.04 -24.73
CA GLU A 22 -14.18 6.91 -26.18
C GLU A 22 -12.86 6.21 -26.52
N GLY A 23 -11.78 6.50 -25.78
CA GLY A 23 -10.50 5.80 -25.96
C GLY A 23 -10.58 4.28 -25.75
N ILE A 24 -11.40 3.82 -24.80
CA ILE A 24 -11.63 2.40 -24.55
C ILE A 24 -12.50 1.78 -25.65
N HIS A 25 -13.47 2.51 -26.18
CA HIS A 25 -14.23 2.07 -27.35
C HIS A 25 -13.33 1.86 -28.57
N ASN A 26 -12.41 2.79 -28.83
CA ASN A 26 -11.49 2.71 -29.97
C ASN A 26 -10.60 1.47 -29.87
N ILE A 27 -10.00 1.23 -28.70
CA ILE A 27 -9.18 0.04 -28.44
C ILE A 27 -10.01 -1.24 -28.57
N PHE A 28 -11.21 -1.28 -27.98
CA PHE A 28 -12.07 -2.46 -28.11
C PHE A 28 -12.41 -2.77 -29.58
N ASN A 29 -12.69 -1.74 -30.38
CA ASN A 29 -13.01 -1.92 -31.80
C ASN A 29 -11.82 -2.38 -32.64
N GLU A 30 -10.59 -2.02 -32.27
CA GLU A 30 -9.37 -2.47 -32.96
C GLU A 30 -9.15 -3.99 -32.83
N PHE A 31 -9.50 -4.54 -31.66
CA PHE A 31 -9.29 -5.95 -31.34
C PHE A 31 -10.57 -6.78 -31.41
N SER A 32 -11.73 -6.23 -31.80
CA SER A 32 -12.99 -6.97 -31.87
C SER A 32 -13.51 -7.10 -33.30
N LEU A 33 -14.28 -8.16 -33.55
CA LEU A 33 -14.99 -8.37 -34.81
C LEU A 33 -16.48 -8.23 -34.57
N ASN A 34 -17.13 -7.34 -35.31
CA ASN A 34 -18.58 -7.09 -35.23
C ASN A 34 -19.06 -6.74 -33.79
N GLY A 35 -18.26 -6.01 -33.02
CA GLY A 35 -18.61 -5.54 -31.68
C GLY A 35 -18.55 -6.60 -30.57
N THR A 36 -17.86 -7.72 -30.81
CA THR A 36 -17.61 -8.78 -29.82
C THR A 36 -16.17 -9.25 -29.92
N MET A 37 -15.49 -9.45 -28.78
CA MET A 37 -14.19 -10.13 -28.77
C MET A 37 -14.39 -11.62 -28.50
N SER A 38 -13.74 -12.44 -29.31
CA SER A 38 -13.50 -13.85 -29.03
C SER A 38 -12.38 -14.05 -27.99
N MET A 39 -12.10 -15.30 -27.64
CA MET A 39 -10.95 -15.64 -26.79
C MET A 39 -9.63 -15.31 -27.50
N ASP A 40 -9.53 -15.57 -28.80
CA ASP A 40 -8.34 -15.26 -29.59
C ASP A 40 -8.11 -13.75 -29.69
N ASP A 41 -9.18 -12.98 -29.88
CA ASP A 41 -9.15 -11.51 -29.89
C ASP A 41 -8.65 -10.94 -28.55
N LEU A 42 -9.16 -11.48 -27.44
CA LEU A 42 -8.72 -11.06 -26.10
C LEU A 42 -7.26 -11.47 -25.83
N CYS A 43 -6.85 -12.68 -26.23
CA CYS A 43 -5.45 -13.11 -26.17
C CYS A 43 -4.55 -12.15 -26.96
N LYS A 44 -4.97 -11.78 -28.17
CA LYS A 44 -4.25 -10.83 -29.02
C LYS A 44 -4.10 -9.47 -28.33
N PHE A 45 -5.17 -8.95 -27.75
CA PHE A 45 -5.12 -7.72 -26.95
C PHE A 45 -4.13 -7.83 -25.77
N ILE A 46 -4.18 -8.94 -25.03
CA ILE A 46 -3.32 -9.15 -23.86
C ILE A 46 -1.84 -9.21 -24.26
N VAL A 47 -1.51 -9.81 -25.41
CA VAL A 47 -0.12 -9.91 -25.87
C VAL A 47 0.35 -8.61 -26.53
N GLU A 48 -0.40 -8.11 -27.50
CA GLU A 48 0.05 -7.01 -28.35
C GLU A 48 -0.11 -5.63 -27.68
N PHE A 49 -1.12 -5.45 -26.83
CA PHE A 49 -1.40 -4.15 -26.19
C PHE A 49 -1.03 -4.11 -24.70
N GLN A 50 -1.24 -5.21 -23.97
CA GLN A 50 -0.89 -5.29 -22.54
C GLN A 50 0.56 -5.75 -22.29
N GLY A 51 1.30 -6.09 -23.35
CA GLY A 51 2.72 -6.47 -23.27
C GLY A 51 2.98 -7.79 -22.55
N GLU A 52 1.97 -8.66 -22.41
CA GLU A 52 2.15 -9.96 -21.77
C GLU A 52 2.81 -10.97 -22.73
N GLU A 53 3.54 -11.93 -22.16
CA GLU A 53 4.16 -12.98 -22.97
C GLU A 53 3.09 -13.91 -23.60
N TYR A 54 3.29 -14.24 -24.89
CA TYR A 54 2.46 -15.24 -25.55
C TYR A 54 2.74 -16.64 -24.98
N GLY A 55 1.69 -17.33 -24.51
CA GLY A 55 1.85 -18.69 -24.02
C GLY A 55 0.63 -19.26 -23.30
N HIS A 56 0.83 -20.43 -22.68
CA HIS A 56 -0.24 -21.17 -21.99
C HIS A 56 -0.88 -20.36 -20.85
N ALA A 57 -0.09 -19.59 -20.08
CA ALA A 57 -0.61 -18.78 -18.99
C ALA A 57 -1.59 -17.70 -19.49
N THR A 58 -1.21 -17.00 -20.56
CA THR A 58 -2.03 -15.98 -21.23
C THR A 58 -3.33 -16.57 -21.80
N ASN A 59 -3.25 -17.71 -22.47
CA ASN A 59 -4.45 -18.41 -22.97
C ASN A 59 -5.39 -18.82 -21.84
N LYS A 60 -4.85 -19.35 -20.73
CA LYS A 60 -5.63 -19.72 -19.55
C LYS A 60 -6.28 -18.49 -18.91
N HIS A 61 -5.57 -17.37 -18.86
CA HIS A 61 -6.08 -16.10 -18.34
C HIS A 61 -7.24 -15.57 -19.20
N ALA A 62 -7.04 -15.48 -20.51
CA ALA A 62 -8.07 -15.03 -21.44
C ALA A 62 -9.32 -15.93 -21.37
N GLN A 63 -9.15 -17.25 -21.32
CA GLN A 63 -10.27 -18.18 -21.16
C GLN A 63 -11.05 -17.92 -19.87
N ALA A 64 -10.36 -17.77 -18.73
CA ALA A 64 -11.01 -17.49 -17.46
C ALA A 64 -11.81 -16.16 -17.48
N VAL A 65 -11.29 -15.14 -18.17
CA VAL A 65 -12.00 -13.87 -18.37
C VAL A 65 -13.24 -14.09 -19.25
N ILE A 66 -13.11 -14.73 -20.41
CA ILE A 66 -14.24 -14.99 -21.31
C ILE A 66 -15.33 -15.80 -20.59
N ASP A 67 -14.96 -16.85 -19.87
CA ASP A 67 -15.88 -17.72 -19.10
C ASP A 67 -16.70 -16.94 -18.08
N ARG A 68 -16.10 -15.93 -17.44
CA ARG A 68 -16.80 -15.04 -16.49
C ARG A 68 -17.92 -14.23 -17.15
N PHE A 69 -17.79 -13.91 -18.44
CA PHE A 69 -18.73 -13.05 -19.17
C PHE A 69 -19.56 -13.80 -20.24
N GLN A 70 -19.33 -15.11 -20.44
CA GLN A 70 -19.89 -15.96 -21.51
C GLN A 70 -21.40 -15.83 -21.72
N ARG A 71 -22.19 -15.61 -20.66
CA ARG A 71 -23.67 -15.58 -20.75
C ARG A 71 -24.24 -14.51 -21.68
N ARG A 72 -23.46 -13.48 -22.02
CA ARG A 72 -23.93 -12.33 -22.83
C ARG A 72 -22.99 -11.92 -23.97
N GLY A 73 -21.89 -12.64 -24.20
CA GLY A 73 -20.81 -12.21 -25.10
C GLY A 73 -19.87 -11.18 -24.45
N PHE A 74 -18.62 -11.11 -24.93
CA PHE A 74 -17.61 -10.18 -24.43
C PHE A 74 -17.62 -8.89 -25.27
N HIS A 75 -18.60 -8.04 -24.97
CA HIS A 75 -18.79 -6.72 -25.59
C HIS A 75 -18.01 -5.63 -24.84
N VAL A 76 -18.05 -4.39 -25.33
CA VAL A 76 -17.25 -3.28 -24.79
C VAL A 76 -17.46 -3.02 -23.30
N GLU A 77 -18.67 -3.21 -22.76
CA GLU A 77 -18.92 -3.07 -21.32
C GLU A 77 -18.27 -4.21 -20.51
N ALA A 78 -18.18 -5.42 -21.06
CA ALA A 78 -17.50 -6.55 -20.40
C ALA A 78 -15.99 -6.35 -20.44
N PHE A 79 -15.45 -5.91 -21.58
CA PHE A 79 -14.05 -5.52 -21.73
C PHE A 79 -13.68 -4.40 -20.74
N PHE A 80 -14.50 -3.37 -20.63
CA PHE A 80 -14.26 -2.28 -19.69
C PHE A 80 -14.30 -2.74 -18.23
N ARG A 81 -15.21 -3.65 -17.85
CA ARG A 81 -15.20 -4.27 -16.51
C ARG A 81 -13.97 -5.13 -16.27
N TYR A 82 -13.47 -5.83 -17.29
CA TYR A 82 -12.22 -6.56 -17.24
C TYR A 82 -11.04 -5.60 -16.98
N LEU A 83 -10.96 -4.48 -17.69
CA LEU A 83 -9.91 -3.48 -17.49
C LEU A 83 -9.91 -2.89 -16.07
N LEU A 84 -11.08 -2.80 -15.45
CA LEU A 84 -11.24 -2.35 -14.05
C LEU A 84 -11.04 -3.49 -13.03
N SER A 85 -10.72 -4.72 -13.42
CA SER A 85 -10.63 -5.85 -12.49
C SER A 85 -9.30 -5.88 -11.73
N ASP A 86 -9.34 -5.88 -10.39
CA ASP A 86 -8.12 -6.05 -9.57
C ASP A 86 -7.52 -7.45 -9.73
N ASP A 87 -8.37 -8.46 -9.92
CA ASP A 87 -7.93 -9.87 -9.94
C ASP A 87 -7.38 -10.28 -11.31
N HIS A 88 -7.71 -9.52 -12.36
CA HIS A 88 -7.35 -9.86 -13.74
C HIS A 88 -6.50 -8.80 -14.45
N ASN A 89 -6.55 -7.54 -14.02
CA ASN A 89 -5.85 -6.43 -14.67
C ASN A 89 -5.14 -5.48 -13.69
N ALA A 90 -4.71 -6.01 -12.55
CA ALA A 90 -3.85 -5.27 -11.61
C ALA A 90 -2.51 -4.88 -12.26
N PRO A 91 -1.93 -3.74 -11.86
CA PRO A 91 -0.64 -3.26 -12.36
C PRO A 91 0.54 -4.10 -11.88
N LEU A 92 0.38 -4.88 -10.80
CA LEU A 92 1.43 -5.72 -10.21
C LEU A 92 0.98 -7.18 -10.23
N LEU A 93 1.94 -8.11 -10.31
CA LEU A 93 1.68 -9.53 -10.12
C LEU A 93 1.37 -9.83 -8.65
N ALA A 94 0.32 -10.61 -8.41
CA ALA A 94 -0.09 -11.01 -7.06
C ALA A 94 0.79 -12.14 -6.48
N GLU A 95 1.41 -12.93 -7.34
CA GLU A 95 2.22 -14.07 -6.95
C GLU A 95 3.71 -13.71 -6.81
N VAL A 96 4.39 -14.49 -5.97
CA VAL A 96 5.84 -14.40 -5.77
C VAL A 96 6.53 -14.99 -6.98
N HIS A 97 7.38 -14.19 -7.62
CA HIS A 97 8.00 -14.53 -8.91
C HIS A 97 9.50 -14.25 -8.97
N HIS A 98 10.08 -13.58 -7.96
CA HIS A 98 11.52 -13.54 -7.81
C HIS A 98 12.09 -14.92 -7.46
N ASP A 99 13.35 -15.16 -7.83
CA ASP A 99 14.07 -16.32 -7.32
C ASP A 99 14.32 -16.14 -5.82
N MET A 100 13.72 -17.01 -5.01
CA MET A 100 13.76 -16.99 -3.54
C MET A 100 14.84 -17.92 -2.96
N LYS A 101 15.80 -18.38 -3.78
CA LYS A 101 16.87 -19.32 -3.40
C LYS A 101 18.22 -18.64 -3.10
N PHE A 102 18.33 -17.33 -3.28
CA PHE A 102 19.57 -16.61 -3.01
C PHE A 102 19.78 -16.41 -1.49
N PRO A 103 21.01 -16.06 -1.05
CA PRO A 103 21.27 -15.72 0.35
C PRO A 103 20.41 -14.53 0.81
N LEU A 104 20.09 -14.47 2.11
CA LEU A 104 19.27 -13.39 2.70
C LEU A 104 19.81 -11.99 2.40
N ALA A 105 21.13 -11.84 2.32
CA ALA A 105 21.79 -10.57 1.98
C ALA A 105 21.42 -10.05 0.57
N HIS A 106 20.86 -10.88 -0.31
CA HIS A 106 20.46 -10.53 -1.66
C HIS A 106 19.02 -10.00 -1.75
N TYR A 107 18.33 -9.85 -0.62
CA TYR A 107 16.96 -9.31 -0.58
C TYR A 107 16.90 -8.04 0.28
N PHE A 108 16.05 -7.10 -0.13
CA PHE A 108 15.48 -6.10 0.76
C PHE A 108 14.36 -6.76 1.58
N LEU A 109 14.29 -6.43 2.86
CA LEU A 109 13.36 -7.03 3.82
C LEU A 109 12.44 -5.96 4.39
N TYR A 110 11.13 -6.22 4.38
CA TYR A 110 10.18 -5.26 4.91
C TYR A 110 10.33 -5.15 6.43
N THR A 111 10.87 -4.01 6.89
CA THR A 111 11.34 -3.83 8.26
C THR A 111 10.54 -2.76 9.00
N SER A 112 9.96 -3.15 10.13
CA SER A 112 9.29 -2.23 11.05
C SER A 112 10.29 -1.63 12.06
N SER A 113 9.94 -0.50 12.67
CA SER A 113 10.70 0.11 13.77
C SER A 113 10.19 -0.35 15.15
N GLU A 114 11.09 -0.40 16.12
CA GLU A 114 10.81 -0.66 17.55
C GLU A 114 9.87 0.39 18.16
N SER A 115 9.84 1.60 17.58
CA SER A 115 8.94 2.69 17.98
C SER A 115 7.47 2.45 17.63
N ASN A 116 7.12 1.32 17.00
CA ASN A 116 5.73 0.91 16.83
C ASN A 116 5.12 0.32 18.11
N LEU A 117 5.94 -0.15 19.06
CA LEU A 117 5.46 -0.92 20.21
C LEU A 117 4.77 -0.01 21.24
N THR A 118 3.51 -0.31 21.56
CA THR A 118 2.74 0.33 22.64
C THR A 118 2.72 -0.60 23.86
N GLU A 119 1.92 -0.30 24.89
CA GLU A 119 1.65 -1.23 26.02
C GLU A 119 1.01 -2.57 25.62
N THR A 120 0.84 -2.82 24.31
CA THR A 120 0.17 -4.00 23.77
C THR A 120 0.97 -4.62 22.62
N VAL A 121 0.69 -5.89 22.33
CA VAL A 121 1.23 -6.60 21.16
C VAL A 121 0.57 -6.20 19.82
N SER A 122 -0.48 -5.39 19.86
CA SER A 122 -1.26 -4.98 18.68
C SER A 122 -0.40 -4.43 17.53
N PRO A 123 0.63 -3.61 17.76
CA PRO A 123 1.47 -3.10 16.68
C PRO A 123 2.26 -4.19 15.94
N ILE A 124 2.72 -5.24 16.66
CA ILE A 124 3.40 -6.39 16.05
C ILE A 124 2.43 -7.13 15.12
N ILE A 125 1.21 -7.37 15.59
CA ILE A 125 0.16 -8.04 14.80
C ILE A 125 -0.16 -7.22 13.55
N LYS A 126 -0.32 -5.90 13.68
CA LYS A 126 -0.57 -5.00 12.54
C LYS A 126 0.58 -5.02 11.54
N ALA A 127 1.83 -4.98 12.00
CA ALA A 127 3.01 -5.04 11.14
C ALA A 127 3.04 -6.35 10.34
N LEU A 128 2.84 -7.50 11.00
CA LEU A 128 2.85 -8.81 10.34
C LEU A 128 1.72 -8.96 9.32
N LYS A 129 0.51 -8.47 9.64
CA LYS A 129 -0.63 -8.42 8.70
C LYS A 129 -0.37 -7.51 7.49
N LYS A 130 0.45 -6.46 7.66
CA LYS A 130 0.93 -5.59 6.56
C LYS A 130 2.03 -6.23 5.70
N GLY A 131 2.53 -7.42 6.05
CA GLY A 131 3.56 -8.11 5.26
C GLY A 131 4.99 -7.93 5.77
N VAL A 132 5.20 -7.25 6.91
CA VAL A 132 6.52 -7.02 7.51
C VAL A 132 7.20 -8.33 7.86
N ARG A 133 8.50 -8.42 7.57
CA ARG A 133 9.33 -9.61 7.80
C ARG A 133 10.42 -9.41 8.86
N VAL A 134 10.70 -8.18 9.28
CA VAL A 134 11.66 -7.90 10.35
C VAL A 134 10.97 -7.14 11.49
N ILE A 135 10.94 -7.79 12.67
CA ILE A 135 10.35 -7.27 13.90
C ILE A 135 11.47 -7.03 14.91
N PRO A 136 11.92 -5.78 15.09
CA PRO A 136 12.89 -5.48 16.10
C PRO A 136 12.23 -5.38 17.49
N LEU A 137 12.88 -5.94 18.50
CA LEU A 137 12.42 -6.00 19.88
C LEU A 137 13.53 -5.51 20.82
N ALA A 138 13.35 -4.32 21.39
CA ALA A 138 14.26 -3.78 22.40
C ALA A 138 14.00 -4.40 23.76
N ILE A 139 14.89 -5.28 24.19
CA ILE A 139 14.73 -6.08 25.40
C ILE A 139 15.57 -5.53 26.54
N ARG A 140 14.97 -5.46 27.73
CA ARG A 140 15.73 -5.31 28.98
C ARG A 140 15.20 -6.19 30.10
N ARG A 141 16.08 -6.44 31.08
CA ARG A 141 15.74 -7.15 32.31
C ARG A 141 14.96 -6.25 33.27
N ALA A 142 13.85 -6.78 33.78
CA ALA A 142 13.08 -6.19 34.86
C ALA A 142 13.67 -6.57 36.25
N PRO A 143 13.40 -5.80 37.31
CA PRO A 143 13.91 -6.09 38.67
C PRO A 143 13.53 -7.48 39.20
N ASN A 144 12.38 -8.01 38.79
CA ASN A 144 11.89 -9.35 39.15
C ASN A 144 12.48 -10.47 38.27
N ASN A 145 13.53 -10.19 37.49
CA ASN A 145 14.11 -11.07 36.47
C ASN A 145 13.20 -11.40 35.29
N ASP A 146 12.06 -10.74 35.11
CA ASP A 146 11.30 -10.82 33.86
C ASP A 146 12.07 -10.16 32.71
N VAL A 147 11.73 -10.58 31.49
CA VAL A 147 12.31 -10.01 30.27
C VAL A 147 11.20 -9.24 29.58
N LEU A 148 11.39 -7.93 29.50
CA LEU A 148 10.39 -7.00 29.00
C LEU A 148 10.90 -6.35 27.71
N VAL A 149 9.97 -6.07 26.81
CA VAL A 149 10.20 -5.31 25.59
C VAL A 149 9.80 -3.87 25.84
N PHE A 150 10.70 -2.92 25.56
CA PHE A 150 10.55 -1.49 25.81
C PHE A 150 10.38 -0.68 24.53
N HIS A 151 9.67 0.44 24.65
CA HIS A 151 9.49 1.41 23.56
C HIS A 151 10.70 2.35 23.43
N GLY A 152 11.24 2.47 22.21
CA GLY A 152 12.12 3.58 21.81
C GLY A 152 13.40 3.76 22.64
N GLY A 153 13.97 2.67 23.18
CA GLY A 153 15.24 2.71 23.91
C GLY A 153 15.22 3.41 25.28
N THR A 154 14.10 3.98 25.74
CA THR A 154 14.01 4.71 27.02
C THR A 154 13.20 3.95 28.07
N MET A 155 13.60 4.09 29.34
CA MET A 155 12.97 3.42 30.50
C MET A 155 11.63 4.05 30.94
N LEU A 156 11.15 5.08 30.23
CA LEU A 156 10.08 5.97 30.71
C LEU A 156 8.68 5.58 30.23
N HIS A 157 8.54 4.52 29.44
CA HIS A 157 7.26 4.12 28.86
C HIS A 157 6.99 2.62 28.98
N ALA A 158 5.70 2.28 29.08
CA ALA A 158 5.04 1.11 28.49
C ALA A 158 5.94 -0.08 28.14
N SER A 159 5.78 -1.20 28.85
CA SER A 159 6.52 -2.44 28.57
C SER A 159 5.59 -3.63 28.41
N VAL A 160 5.97 -4.55 27.51
CA VAL A 160 5.23 -5.79 27.26
C VAL A 160 6.13 -6.98 27.56
N LYS A 161 5.57 -8.06 28.12
CA LYS A 161 6.32 -9.30 28.36
C LYS A 161 6.82 -9.88 27.05
N LEU A 162 8.10 -10.26 26.98
CA LEU A 162 8.69 -10.89 25.80
C LEU A 162 7.84 -12.07 25.30
N ARG A 163 7.40 -12.94 26.20
CA ARG A 163 6.54 -14.09 25.90
C ARG A 163 5.28 -13.71 25.12
N ALA A 164 4.63 -12.60 25.49
CA ALA A 164 3.42 -12.15 24.80
C ALA A 164 3.73 -11.71 23.36
N CYS A 165 4.86 -11.01 23.16
CA CYS A 165 5.34 -10.64 21.83
C CYS A 165 5.65 -11.89 20.99
N LEU A 166 6.44 -12.83 21.54
CA LEU A 166 6.84 -14.06 20.85
C LEU A 166 5.66 -14.94 20.46
N LYS A 167 4.67 -15.11 21.36
CA LYS A 167 3.41 -15.80 21.06
C LYS A 167 2.63 -15.12 19.92
N SER A 168 2.55 -13.80 19.94
CA SER A 168 1.88 -13.03 18.88
C SER A 168 2.62 -13.16 17.55
N ILE A 169 3.95 -13.16 17.57
CA ILE A 169 4.75 -13.40 16.36
C ILE A 169 4.49 -14.80 15.82
N LYS A 170 4.49 -15.85 16.67
CA LYS A 170 4.18 -17.23 16.24
C LYS A 170 2.84 -17.30 15.51
N GLU A 171 1.81 -16.66 16.07
CA GLU A 171 0.45 -16.72 15.53
C GLU A 171 0.30 -15.99 14.19
N TYR A 172 1.01 -14.87 13.99
CA TYR A 172 0.83 -14.00 12.82
C TYR A 172 2.02 -13.99 11.83
N ALA A 173 3.14 -14.67 12.14
CA ALA A 173 4.36 -14.63 11.32
C ALA A 173 4.07 -14.93 9.85
N PHE A 174 3.22 -15.92 9.60
CA PHE A 174 2.92 -16.41 8.25
C PHE A 174 1.54 -16.01 7.74
N TYR A 175 0.92 -14.98 8.34
CA TYR A 175 -0.43 -14.54 7.98
C TYR A 175 -0.53 -14.04 6.53
N THR A 176 0.45 -13.22 6.09
CA THR A 176 0.46 -12.60 4.75
C THR A 176 1.46 -13.26 3.80
N SER A 177 2.45 -13.97 4.32
CA SER A 177 3.58 -14.48 3.54
C SER A 177 4.09 -15.80 4.13
N PRO A 178 4.44 -16.81 3.32
CA PRO A 178 5.03 -18.05 3.80
C PRO A 178 6.52 -17.90 4.13
N TYR A 179 7.15 -16.77 3.78
CA TYR A 179 8.58 -16.57 3.98
C TYR A 179 8.91 -16.23 5.45
N PRO A 180 10.17 -16.49 5.88
CA PRO A 180 10.57 -16.33 7.27
C PRO A 180 10.29 -14.94 7.86
N VAL A 181 10.16 -14.89 9.18
CA VAL A 181 10.17 -13.66 9.95
C VAL A 181 11.46 -13.60 10.76
N VAL A 182 12.16 -12.48 10.65
CA VAL A 182 13.34 -12.15 11.41
C VAL A 182 12.93 -11.39 12.67
N ILE A 183 13.27 -11.93 13.84
CA ILE A 183 13.11 -11.24 15.12
C ILE A 183 14.46 -10.63 15.49
N ASP A 184 14.56 -9.30 15.43
CA ASP A 184 15.80 -8.58 15.69
C ASP A 184 15.85 -8.06 17.13
N PHE A 185 16.51 -8.79 18.03
CA PHE A 185 16.58 -8.40 19.44
C PHE A 185 17.62 -7.32 19.68
N GLU A 186 17.26 -6.16 20.22
CA GLU A 186 18.23 -5.22 20.81
C GLU A 186 18.38 -5.50 22.31
N TYR A 187 19.61 -5.76 22.78
CA TYR A 187 19.85 -6.05 24.19
C TYR A 187 21.16 -5.43 24.71
N LYS A 188 21.19 -5.12 26.02
CA LYS A 188 22.41 -4.75 26.76
C LYS A 188 23.28 -5.98 26.99
N ILE A 189 24.60 -5.83 26.89
CA ILE A 189 25.59 -6.94 26.98
C ILE A 189 25.36 -7.89 28.18
N GLY A 190 24.92 -7.37 29.34
CA GLY A 190 24.65 -8.19 30.54
C GLY A 190 23.39 -9.06 30.46
N ASP A 191 22.50 -8.82 29.49
CA ASP A 191 21.20 -9.50 29.37
C ASP A 191 21.24 -10.69 28.40
N LEU A 192 22.34 -10.93 27.68
CA LEU A 192 22.44 -11.95 26.62
C LEU A 192 22.29 -13.39 27.11
N LEU A 193 22.97 -13.78 28.19
CA LEU A 193 22.85 -15.15 28.73
C LEU A 193 21.44 -15.42 29.26
N LEU A 194 20.82 -14.42 29.87
CA LEU A 194 19.44 -14.52 30.34
C LEU A 194 18.48 -14.65 29.16
N LEU A 195 18.67 -13.85 28.11
CA LEU A 195 17.88 -13.92 26.88
C LEU A 195 17.93 -15.33 26.28
N LYS A 196 19.15 -15.88 26.07
CA LYS A 196 19.33 -17.22 25.52
C LYS A 196 18.64 -18.28 26.36
N GLY A 197 18.78 -18.23 27.69
CA GLY A 197 18.12 -19.17 28.59
C GLY A 197 16.59 -19.06 28.58
N LYS A 198 16.04 -17.84 28.48
CA LYS A 198 14.58 -17.66 28.44
C LYS A 198 13.95 -18.02 27.11
N VAL A 199 14.59 -17.63 26.00
CA VAL A 199 14.14 -18.00 24.66
C VAL A 199 14.17 -19.52 24.51
N ALA A 200 15.27 -20.18 24.88
CA ALA A 200 15.35 -21.65 24.86
C ALA A 200 14.29 -22.32 25.72
N LYS A 201 13.99 -21.76 26.91
CA LYS A 201 12.91 -22.27 27.76
C LYS A 201 11.53 -22.08 27.13
N GLU A 202 11.27 -20.94 26.49
CA GLU A 202 10.01 -20.70 25.77
C GLU A 202 9.90 -21.58 24.51
N GLU A 203 11.02 -21.90 23.84
CA GLU A 203 11.09 -22.90 22.76
C GLU A 203 10.65 -24.29 23.21
N GLU A 204 11.16 -24.75 24.35
CA GLU A 204 10.80 -26.03 24.97
C GLU A 204 9.34 -26.05 25.44
N ASP A 205 8.88 -24.98 26.12
CA ASP A 205 7.54 -24.94 26.73
C ASP A 205 6.42 -24.84 25.69
N ASP A 206 6.63 -24.15 24.56
CA ASP A 206 5.59 -23.84 23.58
C ASP A 206 5.82 -24.53 22.21
N ASN A 207 6.77 -25.47 22.10
CA ASN A 207 7.20 -26.13 20.85
C ASN A 207 7.43 -25.09 19.73
N LEU A 208 8.24 -24.08 20.04
CA LEU A 208 8.60 -23.00 19.13
C LEU A 208 9.98 -23.31 18.57
N GLU A 209 10.10 -23.47 17.25
CA GLU A 209 11.40 -23.55 16.59
C GLU A 209 11.84 -22.13 16.20
N TYR A 210 12.43 -21.36 17.13
CA TYR A 210 13.12 -20.12 16.79
C TYR A 210 14.59 -20.41 16.40
N THR A 211 14.83 -21.52 15.70
CA THR A 211 16.15 -22.06 15.37
C THR A 211 17.02 -21.14 14.49
N ASN A 212 16.45 -20.06 13.94
CA ASN A 212 17.13 -19.08 13.09
C ASN A 212 16.94 -17.62 13.59
N LEU A 213 17.09 -17.39 14.90
CA LEU A 213 17.03 -16.04 15.48
C LEU A 213 18.24 -15.19 15.08
N ILE A 214 17.97 -14.04 14.46
CA ILE A 214 18.98 -13.03 14.17
C ILE A 214 18.96 -12.01 15.31
N SER A 215 19.87 -12.14 16.27
CA SER A 215 19.92 -11.25 17.45
C SER A 215 20.94 -10.11 17.28
N ARG A 216 20.54 -8.87 17.62
CA ARG A 216 21.41 -7.67 17.60
C ARG A 216 21.99 -7.33 18.97
N LYS A 217 23.31 -7.29 19.04
CA LYS A 217 24.02 -6.76 20.22
C LYS A 217 23.95 -5.23 20.20
N GLU A 218 23.60 -4.58 21.32
CA GLU A 218 23.84 -3.14 21.50
C GLU A 218 25.37 -2.91 21.45
N SER A 219 25.84 -2.34 20.33
CA SER A 219 27.26 -2.03 20.15
C SER A 219 27.62 -0.80 20.98
N LYS A 220 28.56 -0.97 21.92
CA LYS A 220 29.25 0.15 22.59
C LYS A 220 30.54 0.58 21.86
N ALA A 221 30.91 -0.09 20.76
CA ALA A 221 32.17 0.15 20.08
C ALA A 221 31.91 0.37 18.58
N GLU A 222 32.12 1.61 18.14
CA GLU A 222 32.35 1.93 16.74
C GLU A 222 33.49 1.03 16.22
N TYR A 223 33.14 -0.04 15.52
CA TYR A 223 34.13 -0.76 14.72
C TYR A 223 34.55 0.18 13.60
N LYS A 224 35.69 0.85 13.78
CA LYS A 224 36.28 1.71 12.76
C LYS A 224 36.50 0.86 11.51
N ASN A 225 35.89 1.25 10.39
CA ASN A 225 36.00 0.61 9.08
C ASN A 225 35.35 -0.79 8.93
N TRP A 226 34.19 -1.05 9.56
CA TRP A 226 33.45 -2.32 9.38
C TRP A 226 33.13 -2.66 7.91
N TRP A 227 33.04 -1.66 7.03
CA TRP A 227 32.83 -1.84 5.58
C TRP A 227 34.06 -2.41 4.85
N ILE A 228 35.20 -2.56 5.53
CA ILE A 228 36.46 -3.08 4.95
C ILE A 228 36.66 -4.58 5.28
N ASP A 229 35.99 -5.12 6.29
CA ASP A 229 36.13 -6.54 6.63
C ASP A 229 35.49 -7.44 5.56
N ARG A 230 36.33 -8.15 4.80
CA ARG A 230 35.92 -8.99 3.67
C ARG A 230 35.83 -10.48 4.01
N ASP A 231 36.32 -10.87 5.18
CA ASP A 231 36.53 -12.27 5.55
C ASP A 231 35.40 -12.80 6.45
N HIS A 232 34.70 -11.91 7.15
CA HIS A 232 33.60 -12.29 8.04
C HIS A 232 32.23 -12.03 7.40
N VAL A 233 31.35 -13.04 7.47
CA VAL A 233 29.91 -12.85 7.23
C VAL A 233 29.27 -12.41 8.54
N GLY A 234 28.58 -11.28 8.52
CA GLY A 234 27.97 -10.71 9.70
C GLY A 234 26.82 -9.75 9.39
N GLN A 235 26.31 -9.14 10.45
CA GLN A 235 25.32 -8.09 10.41
C GLN A 235 25.89 -6.84 11.05
N HIS A 236 25.62 -5.69 10.43
CA HIS A 236 25.89 -4.38 11.00
C HIS A 236 24.63 -3.53 11.01
N SER A 237 24.53 -2.59 11.94
CA SER A 237 23.42 -1.65 12.00
C SER A 237 23.93 -0.23 12.20
N LEU A 238 23.30 0.71 11.50
CA LEU A 238 23.66 2.14 11.52
C LEU A 238 22.47 3.01 11.89
N ARG A 239 22.78 4.22 12.33
CA ARG A 239 21.83 5.33 12.39
C ARG A 239 21.75 6.02 11.02
N GLY A 240 20.65 6.73 10.75
CA GLY A 240 20.43 7.41 9.47
C GLY A 240 21.58 8.33 9.05
N ARG A 241 22.04 9.22 9.95
CA ARG A 241 23.17 10.13 9.68
C ARG A 241 24.51 9.42 9.46
N GLU A 242 24.71 8.28 10.10
CA GLU A 242 25.95 7.49 9.92
C GLU A 242 25.98 6.89 8.52
N LEU A 243 24.84 6.36 8.05
CA LEU A 243 24.70 5.90 6.68
C LEU A 243 24.92 7.03 5.67
N GLU A 244 24.30 8.19 5.87
CA GLU A 244 24.48 9.35 4.96
C GLU A 244 25.97 9.73 4.82
N ASN A 245 26.70 9.84 5.93
CA ASN A 245 28.13 10.18 5.92
C ASN A 245 29.01 9.10 5.25
N ILE A 246 28.71 7.82 5.48
CA ILE A 246 29.49 6.70 4.92
C ILE A 246 29.15 6.51 3.44
N ALA A 247 27.89 6.66 3.04
CA ALA A 247 27.44 6.62 1.65
C ALA A 247 28.15 7.69 0.80
N GLU A 248 28.33 8.90 1.34
CA GLU A 248 29.04 9.96 0.63
C GLU A 248 30.52 9.62 0.38
N ARG A 249 31.22 9.06 1.38
CA ARG A 249 32.67 8.86 1.38
C ARG A 249 33.13 7.49 0.89
N HIS A 250 32.32 6.46 1.10
CA HIS A 250 32.65 5.04 0.97
C HIS A 250 31.56 4.23 0.23
N ALA A 251 30.81 4.86 -0.70
CA ALA A 251 29.68 4.26 -1.40
C ALA A 251 29.91 2.82 -1.89
N THR A 252 30.98 2.60 -2.65
CA THR A 252 31.30 1.29 -3.25
C THR A 252 31.71 0.26 -2.22
N ASP A 253 32.31 0.67 -1.09
CA ASP A 253 32.65 -0.25 0.00
C ASP A 253 31.41 -0.72 0.74
N VAL A 254 30.41 0.16 0.95
CA VAL A 254 29.11 -0.24 1.52
C VAL A 254 28.41 -1.25 0.62
N ILE A 255 28.44 -1.04 -0.70
CA ILE A 255 27.84 -2.00 -1.66
C ILE A 255 28.53 -3.35 -1.59
N ARG A 256 29.87 -3.39 -1.60
CA ARG A 256 30.62 -4.64 -1.42
C ARG A 256 30.27 -5.34 -0.12
N PHE A 257 30.12 -4.57 0.97
CA PHE A 257 29.70 -5.13 2.24
C PHE A 257 28.30 -5.79 2.13
N THR A 258 27.32 -5.09 1.56
CA THR A 258 25.92 -5.56 1.50
C THR A 258 25.67 -6.70 0.50
N GLN A 259 26.63 -7.01 -0.37
CA GLN A 259 26.59 -8.21 -1.22
C GLN A 259 26.66 -9.50 -0.39
N ARG A 260 27.37 -9.50 0.73
CA ARG A 260 27.59 -10.71 1.57
C ARG A 260 27.01 -10.59 2.97
N ASN A 261 26.85 -9.36 3.46
CA ASN A 261 26.48 -9.06 4.84
C ASN A 261 25.14 -8.35 4.94
N LEU A 262 24.50 -8.44 6.11
CA LEU A 262 23.28 -7.72 6.40
C LEU A 262 23.59 -6.33 6.97
N LEU A 263 22.96 -5.30 6.41
CA LEU A 263 23.01 -3.93 6.89
C LEU A 263 21.61 -3.46 7.26
N GLY A 264 21.42 -3.10 8.53
CA GLY A 264 20.18 -2.54 9.04
C GLY A 264 20.29 -1.07 9.44
N ILE A 265 19.24 -0.29 9.18
CA ILE A 265 19.17 1.14 9.47
C ILE A 265 18.01 1.37 10.44
N TYR A 266 18.31 1.79 11.67
CA TYR A 266 17.31 1.88 12.75
C TYR A 266 17.18 3.30 13.32
N PRO A 267 15.95 3.83 13.47
CA PRO A 267 15.73 5.17 14.02
C PRO A 267 15.61 5.11 15.55
N ILE A 268 16.67 5.48 16.28
CA ILE A 268 16.57 5.68 17.75
C ILE A 268 16.42 7.17 18.11
N SER A 269 16.84 8.10 17.25
CA SER A 269 16.68 9.55 17.50
C SER A 269 16.69 10.45 16.25
N TYR A 270 17.24 9.97 15.14
CA TYR A 270 17.26 10.69 13.86
C TYR A 270 16.88 9.72 12.73
N PRO A 271 15.63 9.75 12.26
CA PRO A 271 15.24 8.95 11.10
C PRO A 271 16.14 9.29 9.91
N ILE A 272 16.44 8.31 9.06
CA ILE A 272 17.03 8.59 7.75
C ILE A 272 16.07 9.50 6.98
N ASN A 273 16.58 10.52 6.29
CA ASN A 273 15.71 11.44 5.56
C ASN A 273 15.08 10.76 4.34
N ASP A 274 15.82 9.85 3.71
CA ASP A 274 15.40 9.16 2.49
C ASP A 274 15.80 7.67 2.52
N PRO A 275 14.85 6.72 2.51
CA PRO A 275 15.16 5.28 2.44
C PRO A 275 15.95 4.91 1.18
N MET A 276 15.87 5.69 0.10
CA MET A 276 16.62 5.45 -1.14
C MET A 276 18.13 5.41 -0.90
N ILE A 277 18.66 6.23 0.00
CA ILE A 277 20.08 6.21 0.34
C ILE A 277 20.50 4.81 0.83
N GLY A 278 19.65 4.15 1.62
CA GLY A 278 19.92 2.78 2.06
C GLY A 278 19.84 1.77 0.92
N TRP A 279 18.74 1.78 0.14
CA TRP A 279 18.53 0.80 -0.93
C TRP A 279 19.54 0.93 -2.07
N MET A 280 19.94 2.15 -2.45
CA MET A 280 20.99 2.40 -3.44
C MET A 280 22.36 1.83 -3.04
N HIS A 281 22.59 1.65 -1.73
CA HIS A 281 23.81 1.04 -1.19
C HIS A 281 23.60 -0.42 -0.76
N GLY A 282 22.45 -1.00 -1.09
CA GLY A 282 22.11 -2.39 -0.80
C GLY A 282 21.74 -2.68 0.66
N ALA A 283 21.42 -1.68 1.49
CA ALA A 283 20.95 -1.93 2.85
C ALA A 283 19.63 -2.71 2.83
N GLN A 284 19.60 -3.86 3.52
CA GLN A 284 18.48 -4.80 3.46
C GLN A 284 17.33 -4.40 4.37
N MET A 285 17.65 -3.88 5.55
CA MET A 285 16.67 -3.68 6.63
C MET A 285 16.58 -2.19 6.97
N ILE A 286 15.69 -1.45 6.30
CA ILE A 286 15.45 -0.04 6.62
C ILE A 286 14.24 0.05 7.53
N ALA A 287 14.45 0.26 8.82
CA ALA A 287 13.37 0.25 9.81
C ALA A 287 12.60 1.58 9.82
N ARG A 288 11.27 1.50 9.80
CA ARG A 288 10.37 2.66 9.88
C ARG A 288 9.19 2.46 10.83
N ASN A 289 8.74 3.56 11.42
CA ASN A 289 7.52 3.57 12.21
C ASN A 289 6.32 3.49 11.25
N LEU A 290 5.52 2.44 11.38
CA LEU A 290 4.35 2.16 10.54
C LEU A 290 3.11 2.92 11.01
N LEU A 291 3.17 3.55 12.19
CA LEU A 291 2.13 4.43 12.72
C LEU A 291 2.34 5.89 12.30
N GLU A 292 3.52 6.23 11.78
CA GLU A 292 3.84 7.57 11.31
C GLU A 292 3.25 7.81 9.92
N SER A 293 2.31 8.74 9.81
CA SER A 293 1.73 9.18 8.54
C SER A 293 2.72 10.09 7.79
N SER A 294 3.84 9.53 7.33
CA SER A 294 4.85 10.22 6.53
C SER A 294 4.83 9.78 5.07
N HIS A 295 5.29 10.64 4.16
CA HIS A 295 5.50 10.28 2.76
C HIS A 295 6.51 9.12 2.60
N LEU A 296 7.45 8.98 3.54
CA LEU A 296 8.46 7.92 3.54
C LEU A 296 7.86 6.55 3.83
N LEU A 297 6.80 6.46 4.65
CA LEU A 297 6.08 5.21 4.86
C LEU A 297 5.42 4.73 3.56
N LYS A 298 4.88 5.65 2.76
CA LYS A 298 4.28 5.33 1.45
C LYS A 298 5.31 4.69 0.51
N TYR A 299 6.57 5.17 0.53
CA TYR A 299 7.65 4.61 -0.28
C TYR A 299 8.05 3.20 0.19
N MET A 300 8.11 2.99 1.50
CA MET A 300 8.35 1.66 2.08
C MET A 300 7.25 0.68 1.67
N GLU A 301 5.99 1.05 1.87
CA GLU A 301 4.83 0.23 1.49
C GLU A 301 4.82 -0.03 -0.02
N GLY A 302 5.09 0.99 -0.84
CA GLY A 302 5.21 0.87 -2.30
C GLY A 302 6.29 -0.13 -2.73
N MET A 303 7.51 0.01 -2.22
CA MET A 303 8.62 -0.91 -2.51
C MET A 303 8.26 -2.36 -2.19
N PHE A 304 7.64 -2.61 -1.04
CA PHE A 304 7.31 -3.96 -0.59
C PHE A 304 5.98 -4.51 -1.12
N ARG A 305 5.30 -3.79 -2.03
CA ARG A 305 4.26 -4.39 -2.90
C ARG A 305 4.85 -5.24 -4.03
N ALA A 306 6.13 -5.05 -4.34
CA ALA A 306 6.85 -5.91 -5.29
C ALA A 306 6.79 -7.38 -4.88
N ASN A 307 7.00 -8.28 -5.84
CA ASN A 307 7.14 -9.71 -5.60
C ASN A 307 5.94 -10.33 -4.84
N GLY A 308 4.72 -9.98 -5.27
CA GLY A 308 3.48 -10.46 -4.65
C GLY A 308 3.25 -9.98 -3.22
N GLY A 309 3.93 -8.91 -2.78
CA GLY A 309 3.74 -8.35 -1.44
C GLY A 309 4.27 -9.23 -0.31
N CYS A 310 5.17 -10.17 -0.62
CA CYS A 310 5.61 -11.18 0.36
C CYS A 310 6.56 -10.64 1.45
N GLY A 311 7.00 -9.38 1.32
CA GLY A 311 7.91 -8.70 2.25
C GLY A 311 9.40 -8.95 1.99
N TYR A 312 9.73 -9.66 0.91
CA TYR A 312 11.09 -9.88 0.41
C TYR A 312 11.19 -9.45 -1.06
N VAL A 313 12.12 -8.56 -1.37
CA VAL A 313 12.35 -8.06 -2.74
C VAL A 313 13.79 -8.35 -3.11
N LYS A 314 14.04 -9.09 -4.19
CA LYS A 314 15.41 -9.40 -4.63
C LYS A 314 16.10 -8.08 -5.02
N LYS A 315 17.34 -7.89 -4.59
CA LYS A 315 18.14 -6.75 -5.02
C LYS A 315 18.38 -6.83 -6.54
N PRO A 316 18.41 -5.69 -7.23
CA PRO A 316 18.84 -5.63 -8.62
C PRO A 316 20.25 -6.22 -8.79
N ASP A 317 20.48 -6.93 -9.89
CA ASP A 317 21.75 -7.65 -10.13
C ASP A 317 22.96 -6.70 -10.16
N ILE A 318 22.76 -5.43 -10.52
CA ILE A 318 23.80 -4.40 -10.46
C ILE A 318 24.33 -4.12 -9.03
N LEU A 319 23.52 -4.36 -7.99
CA LEU A 319 23.98 -4.30 -6.60
C LEU A 319 24.70 -5.59 -6.16
N LEU A 320 24.53 -6.68 -6.90
CA LEU A 320 25.04 -8.01 -6.57
C LEU A 320 26.30 -8.39 -7.35
N ASN A 321 26.45 -7.89 -8.57
CA ASN A 321 27.51 -8.26 -9.49
C ASN A 321 28.82 -7.53 -9.19
N ILE A 322 29.93 -8.21 -9.45
CA ILE A 322 31.29 -7.67 -9.38
C ILE A 322 31.89 -7.77 -10.78
N GLY A 323 32.32 -6.63 -11.33
CA GLY A 323 32.95 -6.55 -12.64
C GLY A 323 34.36 -7.14 -12.67
N PRO A 324 34.96 -7.30 -13.87
CA PRO A 324 36.24 -7.98 -14.07
C PRO A 324 37.43 -7.37 -13.30
N ASN A 325 37.35 -6.09 -12.93
CA ASN A 325 38.39 -5.39 -12.14
C ASN A 325 38.00 -5.17 -10.68
N ASN A 326 37.11 -6.00 -10.12
CA ASN A 326 36.54 -5.80 -8.79
C ASN A 326 35.76 -4.46 -8.65
N GLU A 327 35.26 -3.98 -9.79
CA GLU A 327 34.37 -2.84 -9.91
C GLU A 327 32.98 -3.23 -9.45
N VAL A 328 32.35 -2.37 -8.68
CA VAL A 328 30.96 -2.51 -8.25
C VAL A 328 30.22 -1.24 -8.63
N PHE A 329 28.89 -1.30 -8.58
CA PHE A 329 28.05 -0.13 -8.75
C PHE A 329 28.50 1.03 -7.84
N ASP A 330 28.58 2.24 -8.41
CA ASP A 330 28.75 3.48 -7.66
C ASP A 330 27.53 4.37 -7.89
N PRO A 331 26.65 4.57 -6.89
CA PRO A 331 25.45 5.39 -7.02
C PRO A 331 25.74 6.86 -7.29
N ARG A 332 26.99 7.31 -7.14
CA ARG A 332 27.43 8.68 -7.42
C ARG A 332 27.84 8.88 -8.87
N ALA A 333 28.04 7.80 -9.63
CA ALA A 333 28.40 7.87 -11.03
C ALA A 333 27.18 8.15 -11.92
N SER A 334 27.36 9.00 -12.93
CA SER A 334 26.33 9.23 -13.95
C SER A 334 26.16 7.99 -14.83
N ARG A 335 24.91 7.71 -15.23
CA ARG A 335 24.55 6.57 -16.07
C ARG A 335 23.66 7.02 -17.22
N PRO A 336 23.72 6.34 -18.38
CA PRO A 336 22.77 6.58 -19.45
C PRO A 336 21.35 6.19 -19.00
N ILE A 337 20.36 6.77 -19.65
CA ILE A 337 18.96 6.39 -19.47
C ILE A 337 18.80 4.96 -19.97
N GLN A 338 18.29 4.08 -19.13
CA GLN A 338 18.03 2.68 -19.47
C GLN A 338 16.62 2.50 -20.01
N LYS A 339 15.64 3.14 -19.36
CA LYS A 339 14.21 2.95 -19.65
C LYS A 339 13.46 4.26 -19.52
N THR A 340 12.47 4.49 -20.36
CA THR A 340 11.55 5.63 -20.19
C THR A 340 10.17 5.09 -19.84
N LEU A 341 9.65 5.48 -18.67
CA LEU A 341 8.28 5.21 -18.26
C LEU A 341 7.37 6.33 -18.79
N GLN A 342 6.32 5.97 -19.52
CA GLN A 342 5.23 6.86 -19.87
C GLN A 342 4.01 6.54 -19.00
N VAL A 343 3.30 7.58 -18.58
CA VAL A 343 2.04 7.49 -17.84
C VAL A 343 0.99 8.21 -18.68
N GLU A 344 0.07 7.44 -19.23
CA GLU A 344 -0.92 7.90 -20.20
C GLU A 344 -2.35 7.57 -19.77
N GLY A 345 -3.33 8.21 -20.41
CA GLY A 345 -4.72 7.75 -20.37
C GLY A 345 -5.34 7.71 -18.96
N MET A 346 -4.98 8.66 -18.10
CA MET A 346 -5.40 8.68 -16.69
C MET A 346 -6.90 9.00 -16.57
N HIS A 347 -7.71 8.03 -16.14
CA HIS A 347 -9.16 8.18 -15.98
C HIS A 347 -9.59 7.73 -14.58
N ILE A 348 -10.22 8.61 -13.78
CA ILE A 348 -10.73 8.24 -12.45
C ILE A 348 -12.12 7.66 -12.57
N PHE A 349 -12.33 6.51 -11.93
CA PHE A 349 -13.64 5.89 -11.81
C PHE A 349 -14.06 5.77 -10.35
N TRP A 350 -15.31 6.19 -10.13
CA TRP A 350 -16.08 6.06 -8.88
C TRP A 350 -15.64 7.02 -7.76
N CYS A 351 -16.46 8.03 -7.48
CA CYS A 351 -16.11 9.19 -6.64
C CYS A 351 -17.06 9.39 -5.44
N THR A 352 -17.78 8.35 -5.00
CA THR A 352 -18.60 8.45 -3.78
C THR A 352 -17.76 8.51 -2.51
N TRP A 353 -16.52 7.98 -2.53
CA TRP A 353 -15.62 7.94 -1.36
C TRP A 353 -14.63 9.11 -1.28
N VAL A 354 -14.39 9.83 -2.37
CA VAL A 354 -13.64 11.09 -2.30
C VAL A 354 -14.37 12.08 -1.41
N MET A 355 -15.69 11.95 -1.28
CA MET A 355 -16.48 12.63 -0.25
C MET A 355 -16.04 12.29 1.17
N GLY A 356 -15.59 11.07 1.49
CA GLY A 356 -15.13 10.68 2.83
C GLY A 356 -13.74 11.25 3.19
N GLY A 357 -12.83 11.30 2.21
CA GLY A 357 -11.52 11.98 2.36
C GLY A 357 -11.69 13.50 2.47
N ILE A 358 -12.50 14.09 1.60
CA ILE A 358 -12.87 15.52 1.62
C ILE A 358 -13.74 15.86 2.84
N GLN A 359 -14.55 14.93 3.37
CA GLN A 359 -15.37 15.12 4.57
C GLN A 359 -14.55 15.39 5.83
N THR A 360 -13.30 14.91 5.89
CA THR A 360 -12.44 15.17 7.05
C THR A 360 -11.97 16.63 7.12
N SER A 361 -12.03 17.37 6.03
CA SER A 361 -11.92 18.83 6.05
C SER A 361 -13.29 19.45 6.27
N ALA A 362 -13.52 19.94 7.49
CA ALA A 362 -14.78 20.47 7.99
C ALA A 362 -15.30 21.76 7.31
N GLN A 363 -14.98 22.02 6.04
CA GLN A 363 -15.25 23.29 5.37
C GLN A 363 -15.93 23.18 4.00
N HIS A 364 -16.41 22.01 3.60
CA HIS A 364 -17.28 21.92 2.41
C HIS A 364 -18.69 22.41 2.78
N THR A 365 -18.99 23.68 2.52
CA THR A 365 -20.36 24.21 2.60
C THR A 365 -21.25 23.76 1.44
N ASP A 366 -20.68 23.14 0.40
CA ASP A 366 -21.41 22.59 -0.76
C ASP A 366 -21.02 21.12 -1.03
N LEU A 367 -21.52 20.17 -0.23
CA LEU A 367 -21.29 18.72 -0.44
C LEU A 367 -21.77 18.19 -1.82
N ASN A 368 -22.47 19.00 -2.61
CA ASN A 368 -23.02 18.59 -3.91
C ASN A 368 -22.28 19.19 -5.12
N SER A 369 -21.23 19.98 -4.90
CA SER A 369 -20.45 20.56 -5.99
C SER A 369 -19.43 19.56 -6.54
N PRO A 370 -19.38 19.36 -7.86
CA PRO A 370 -18.38 18.48 -8.45
C PRO A 370 -16.95 18.97 -8.16
N PRO A 371 -15.99 18.06 -7.97
CA PRO A 371 -14.62 18.41 -7.62
C PRO A 371 -13.81 18.94 -8.81
N ASN A 372 -12.79 19.72 -8.48
CA ASN A 372 -11.72 20.19 -9.39
C ASN A 372 -10.50 19.29 -9.25
N PHE A 373 -10.39 18.20 -10.00
CA PHE A 373 -9.29 17.24 -9.83
C PHE A 373 -8.09 17.55 -10.70
N TYR A 374 -6.91 17.18 -10.21
CA TYR A 374 -5.72 16.92 -11.00
C TYR A 374 -4.94 15.75 -10.39
N VAL A 375 -4.01 15.18 -11.15
CA VAL A 375 -3.16 14.10 -10.66
C VAL A 375 -1.71 14.53 -10.67
N GLN A 376 -1.04 14.33 -9.54
CA GLN A 376 0.40 14.47 -9.39
C GLN A 376 1.04 13.10 -9.57
N VAL A 377 2.05 13.04 -10.44
CA VAL A 377 2.80 11.82 -10.76
C VAL A 377 4.27 12.11 -10.49
N GLY A 378 4.90 11.29 -9.65
CA GLY A 378 6.30 11.46 -9.28
C GLY A 378 7.09 10.16 -9.30
N ILE A 379 8.38 10.29 -9.56
CA ILE A 379 9.37 9.23 -9.42
C ILE A 379 10.19 9.49 -8.17
N ILE A 380 10.28 8.47 -7.32
CA ILE A 380 11.21 8.38 -6.20
C ILE A 380 12.22 7.31 -6.58
N GLY A 381 13.51 7.63 -6.52
CA GLY A 381 14.53 6.74 -7.01
C GLY A 381 15.91 7.31 -6.74
N VAL A 382 16.87 6.95 -7.59
CA VAL A 382 18.16 7.64 -7.58
C VAL A 382 17.95 9.14 -7.84
N PRO A 383 18.79 10.04 -7.28
CA PRO A 383 18.61 11.49 -7.43
C PRO A 383 18.48 11.97 -8.89
N ALA A 384 19.11 11.28 -9.84
CA ALA A 384 19.03 11.60 -11.26
C ALA A 384 17.64 11.34 -11.89
N ASP A 385 16.86 10.42 -11.33
CA ASP A 385 15.56 10.01 -11.84
C ASP A 385 14.40 10.74 -11.14
N GLY A 386 14.69 11.36 -9.99
CA GLY A 386 13.69 12.01 -9.14
C GLY A 386 13.04 13.22 -9.81
N ALA A 387 11.75 13.10 -10.12
CA ALA A 387 10.96 14.19 -10.71
C ALA A 387 9.49 14.09 -10.28
N THR A 388 8.80 15.22 -10.20
CA THR A 388 7.35 15.28 -9.99
C THR A 388 6.71 16.16 -11.06
N LYS A 389 5.66 15.66 -11.69
CA LYS A 389 4.87 16.33 -12.73
C LYS A 389 3.40 16.25 -12.34
N HIS A 390 2.56 17.07 -12.95
CA HIS A 390 1.12 17.04 -12.68
C HIS A 390 0.34 17.24 -13.97
N THR A 391 -0.87 16.71 -14.00
CA THR A 391 -1.80 16.93 -15.10
C THR A 391 -2.39 18.34 -15.08
N ARG A 392 -3.15 18.72 -16.12
CA ARG A 392 -4.06 19.88 -16.01
C ARG A 392 -5.15 19.63 -14.96
N ILE A 393 -5.77 20.70 -14.49
CA ILE A 393 -6.94 20.60 -13.59
C ILE A 393 -8.20 20.49 -14.43
N ILE A 394 -9.00 19.46 -14.18
CA ILE A 394 -10.35 19.31 -14.75
C ILE A 394 -11.34 19.83 -13.71
N LYS A 395 -12.06 20.88 -14.08
CA LYS A 395 -13.01 21.54 -13.19
C LYS A 395 -14.37 20.85 -13.21
N ASP A 396 -15.02 20.86 -12.06
CA ASP A 396 -16.39 20.43 -11.85
C ASP A 396 -16.76 19.07 -12.49
N ASN A 397 -15.89 18.05 -12.37
CA ASN A 397 -16.11 16.74 -12.99
C ASN A 397 -15.81 15.58 -12.04
N TRP A 398 -16.79 14.69 -11.85
CA TRP A 398 -16.68 13.49 -11.01
C TRP A 398 -15.92 12.33 -11.65
N VAL A 399 -15.80 12.32 -12.99
CA VAL A 399 -15.12 11.30 -13.80
C VAL A 399 -14.13 11.97 -14.76
N PRO A 400 -13.08 12.62 -14.22
CA PRO A 400 -12.10 13.32 -15.04
C PRO A 400 -11.32 12.36 -15.94
N VAL A 401 -11.13 12.79 -17.18
CA VAL A 401 -10.34 12.12 -18.23
C VAL A 401 -9.26 13.11 -18.70
N TRP A 402 -8.01 12.86 -18.33
CA TRP A 402 -6.92 13.80 -18.65
C TRP A 402 -6.38 13.65 -20.07
N ASN A 403 -6.26 12.42 -20.58
CA ASN A 403 -5.62 12.13 -21.88
C ASN A 403 -4.30 12.90 -22.06
N GLU A 404 -3.49 12.94 -21.01
CA GLU A 404 -2.17 13.56 -20.99
C GLU A 404 -1.12 12.46 -20.87
N GLU A 405 0.01 12.66 -21.55
CA GLU A 405 1.18 11.82 -21.47
C GLU A 405 2.23 12.48 -20.57
N ILE A 406 2.69 11.74 -19.57
CA ILE A 406 3.76 12.17 -18.66
C ILE A 406 4.91 11.15 -18.75
N SER A 407 6.07 11.59 -19.25
CA SER A 407 7.24 10.72 -19.44
C SER A 407 8.32 10.92 -18.37
N PHE A 408 8.99 9.85 -17.97
CA PHE A 408 10.10 9.85 -17.03
C PHE A 408 11.25 9.01 -17.57
N PRO A 409 12.37 9.63 -17.98
CA PRO A 409 13.59 8.88 -18.30
C PRO A 409 14.25 8.38 -17.02
N LEU A 410 14.56 7.09 -16.96
CA LEU A 410 15.10 6.40 -15.79
C LEU A 410 16.48 5.84 -16.08
N THR A 411 17.46 6.23 -15.28
CA THR A 411 18.81 5.67 -15.25
C THR A 411 18.91 4.43 -14.37
N PHE A 412 17.95 4.26 -13.45
CA PHE A 412 17.86 3.12 -12.55
C PHE A 412 16.38 2.71 -12.29
N PRO A 413 15.70 2.10 -13.28
CA PRO A 413 14.31 1.69 -13.15
C PRO A 413 14.06 0.65 -12.05
N GLU A 414 15.05 -0.18 -11.69
CA GLU A 414 14.89 -1.27 -10.71
C GLU A 414 14.83 -0.83 -9.24
N LEU A 415 15.11 0.44 -8.96
CA LEU A 415 14.91 1.08 -7.65
C LEU A 415 13.91 2.24 -7.72
N ALA A 416 13.37 2.54 -8.90
CA ALA A 416 12.40 3.62 -9.05
C ALA A 416 11.02 3.19 -8.53
N LEU A 417 10.38 4.10 -7.80
CA LEU A 417 9.00 3.99 -7.34
C LEU A 417 8.17 5.09 -8.00
N LEU A 418 7.07 4.71 -8.61
CA LEU A 418 6.05 5.61 -9.13
C LEU A 418 5.07 5.95 -8.02
N HIS A 419 4.99 7.22 -7.65
CA HIS A 419 3.99 7.75 -6.73
C HIS A 419 2.95 8.56 -7.49
N ILE A 420 1.68 8.21 -7.30
CA ILE A 420 0.55 8.89 -7.92
C ILE A 420 -0.35 9.41 -6.82
N GLU A 421 -0.71 10.69 -6.88
CA GLU A 421 -1.57 11.34 -5.92
C GLU A 421 -2.65 12.13 -6.65
N VAL A 422 -3.91 11.82 -6.36
CA VAL A 422 -5.07 12.55 -6.87
C VAL A 422 -5.39 13.66 -5.88
N LEU A 423 -5.48 14.89 -6.38
CA LEU A 423 -5.70 16.09 -5.58
C LEU A 423 -6.90 16.87 -6.10
N HIS A 424 -7.66 17.44 -5.17
CA HIS A 424 -8.72 18.38 -5.48
C HIS A 424 -8.24 19.80 -5.23
N ARG A 425 -8.19 20.62 -6.29
CA ARG A 425 -7.72 22.00 -6.22
C ARG A 425 -8.64 22.86 -5.37
N ASN A 426 -8.05 23.50 -4.36
CA ASN A 426 -8.69 24.56 -3.59
C ASN A 426 -8.12 25.92 -4.04
N ILE A 427 -9.01 26.89 -4.29
CA ILE A 427 -8.61 28.23 -4.76
C ILE A 427 -8.01 29.06 -3.61
N HIS A 428 -8.38 28.77 -2.36
CA HIS A 428 -8.10 29.62 -1.20
C HIS A 428 -7.16 28.99 -0.17
N GLU A 429 -6.92 27.68 -0.22
CA GLU A 429 -6.09 26.96 0.76
C GLU A 429 -5.24 25.87 0.09
N ARG A 430 -4.67 24.95 0.90
CA ARG A 430 -4.02 23.75 0.36
C ARG A 430 -5.05 22.87 -0.35
N ASP A 431 -4.58 22.19 -1.38
CA ASP A 431 -5.37 21.23 -2.12
C ASP A 431 -5.76 20.04 -1.23
N TYR A 432 -6.96 19.51 -1.47
CA TYR A 432 -7.49 18.40 -0.70
C TYR A 432 -7.00 17.08 -1.28
N PHE A 433 -6.67 16.14 -0.39
CA PHE A 433 -6.25 14.80 -0.75
C PHE A 433 -7.43 13.95 -1.26
N GLY A 434 -7.30 13.39 -2.46
CA GLY A 434 -8.30 12.50 -3.06
C GLY A 434 -7.93 11.01 -2.97
N GLY A 435 -6.64 10.68 -2.96
CA GLY A 435 -6.14 9.31 -2.90
C GLY A 435 -4.71 9.21 -3.42
N GLN A 436 -3.98 8.16 -3.02
CA GLN A 436 -2.62 7.94 -3.51
C GLN A 436 -2.31 6.47 -3.76
N THR A 437 -1.25 6.22 -4.52
CA THR A 437 -0.65 4.90 -4.65
C THR A 437 0.85 5.04 -4.86
N CYS A 438 1.60 4.04 -4.44
CA CYS A 438 3.03 3.92 -4.73
C CYS A 438 3.30 2.53 -5.30
N LEU A 439 4.00 2.46 -6.42
CA LEU A 439 4.24 1.26 -7.21
C LEU A 439 5.73 1.14 -7.56
N PRO A 440 6.37 -0.01 -7.40
CA PRO A 440 7.73 -0.24 -7.86
C PRO A 440 7.75 -0.34 -9.39
N VAL A 441 8.52 0.53 -10.05
CA VAL A 441 8.47 0.70 -11.52
C VAL A 441 8.86 -0.58 -12.26
N SER A 442 9.84 -1.33 -11.75
CA SER A 442 10.26 -2.60 -12.33
C SER A 442 9.20 -3.70 -12.31
N GLU A 443 8.16 -3.54 -11.50
CA GLU A 443 7.09 -4.53 -11.31
C GLU A 443 5.79 -4.12 -12.03
N ILE A 444 5.74 -2.90 -12.58
CA ILE A 444 4.55 -2.41 -13.27
C ILE A 444 4.42 -3.14 -14.60
N ARG A 445 3.26 -3.78 -14.80
CA ARG A 445 2.89 -4.42 -16.05
C ARG A 445 2.47 -3.38 -17.09
N GLU A 446 2.88 -3.60 -18.33
CA GLU A 446 2.60 -2.74 -19.48
C GLU A 446 1.12 -2.63 -19.83
N GLY A 447 0.76 -1.62 -20.64
CA GLY A 447 -0.61 -1.44 -21.14
C GLY A 447 -1.57 -0.79 -20.13
N ILE A 448 -2.87 -0.97 -20.34
CA ILE A 448 -3.91 -0.34 -19.51
C ILE A 448 -4.16 -1.15 -18.24
N ARG A 449 -3.90 -0.56 -17.07
CA ARG A 449 -4.02 -1.19 -15.75
C ARG A 449 -4.94 -0.44 -14.81
N ALA A 450 -5.64 -1.19 -13.95
CA ALA A 450 -6.46 -0.63 -12.89
C ALA A 450 -5.63 -0.37 -11.63
N VAL A 451 -5.34 0.88 -11.34
CA VAL A 451 -4.57 1.26 -10.16
C VAL A 451 -5.49 1.63 -9.00
N CYS A 452 -5.45 0.84 -7.93
CA CYS A 452 -6.18 1.14 -6.71
C CYS A 452 -5.54 2.33 -5.98
N LEU A 453 -6.39 3.28 -5.57
CA LEU A 453 -6.01 4.37 -4.69
C LEU A 453 -6.28 4.00 -3.23
N GLY A 454 -5.33 4.36 -2.37
CA GLY A 454 -5.46 4.28 -0.93
C GLY A 454 -5.62 5.65 -0.28
N ASP A 455 -5.98 5.61 0.99
CA ASP A 455 -6.04 6.79 1.84
C ASP A 455 -4.64 7.34 2.17
N VAL A 456 -4.58 8.33 3.05
CA VAL A 456 -3.32 8.96 3.49
C VAL A 456 -2.35 7.94 4.12
N LYS A 457 -2.88 6.85 4.70
CA LYS A 457 -2.11 5.77 5.34
C LYS A 457 -1.76 4.62 4.40
N GLY A 458 -2.12 4.72 3.12
CA GLY A 458 -1.86 3.67 2.13
C GLY A 458 -2.85 2.51 2.17
N GLU A 459 -3.87 2.57 3.03
CA GLU A 459 -4.92 1.56 3.05
C GLU A 459 -5.81 1.79 1.84
N CYS A 460 -5.87 0.79 0.95
CA CYS A 460 -6.81 0.82 -0.18
C CYS A 460 -8.21 1.07 0.34
N TYR A 461 -9.03 1.82 -0.40
CA TYR A 461 -10.45 2.01 -0.09
C TYR A 461 -11.23 0.69 -0.25
N ASN A 462 -10.96 -0.29 0.61
CA ASN A 462 -11.58 -1.60 0.64
C ASN A 462 -12.85 -1.49 1.48
N GLY A 463 -14.00 -1.90 0.94
CA GLY A 463 -15.28 -1.89 1.64
C GLY A 463 -15.41 -2.91 2.78
N HIS A 464 -14.36 -3.17 3.56
CA HIS A 464 -14.28 -4.27 4.55
C HIS A 464 -14.07 -3.84 6.00
N GLY A 465 -14.24 -2.57 6.34
CA GLY A 465 -14.07 -2.12 7.72
C GLY A 465 -15.16 -1.15 8.16
N TYR A 466 -16.38 -1.64 8.41
CA TYR A 466 -17.32 -1.24 9.48
C TYR A 466 -18.58 -2.15 9.36
N GLY A 467 -19.10 -2.60 10.50
CA GLY A 467 -19.89 -3.82 10.63
C GLY A 467 -21.29 -3.89 10.00
N HIS A 468 -21.78 -5.14 9.94
CA HIS A 468 -23.08 -5.58 9.45
C HIS A 468 -24.29 -4.80 10.00
N ALA A 469 -25.04 -4.16 9.09
CA ALA A 469 -26.48 -3.94 9.26
C ALA A 469 -27.18 -4.07 7.88
N THR A 470 -28.13 -4.99 7.79
CA THR A 470 -28.76 -5.43 6.54
C THR A 470 -29.74 -4.40 5.95
N ASN A 471 -29.70 -4.27 4.61
CA ASN A 471 -30.47 -3.37 3.72
C ASN A 471 -32.00 -3.34 3.90
N LYS A 472 -32.61 -4.33 4.58
CA LYS A 472 -34.08 -4.39 4.74
C LYS A 472 -34.67 -3.30 5.63
N HIS A 473 -33.90 -2.73 6.56
CA HIS A 473 -34.40 -1.71 7.47
C HIS A 473 -34.44 -0.31 6.83
N ALA A 474 -33.44 0.05 6.02
CA ALA A 474 -33.38 1.35 5.35
C ALA A 474 -34.45 1.48 4.26
N GLU A 475 -34.70 0.41 3.48
CA GLU A 475 -35.74 0.40 2.46
C GLU A 475 -37.16 0.49 3.06
N ALA A 476 -37.42 -0.19 4.17
CA ALA A 476 -38.71 -0.13 4.86
C ALA A 476 -39.01 1.25 5.48
N ILE A 477 -37.96 1.97 5.90
CA ILE A 477 -38.06 3.33 6.44
C ILE A 477 -38.36 4.31 5.31
N ILE A 478 -37.61 4.25 4.20
CA ILE A 478 -37.80 5.13 3.04
C ILE A 478 -39.18 4.94 2.41
N ASP A 479 -39.64 3.69 2.29
CA ASP A 479 -40.95 3.35 1.73
C ASP A 479 -42.11 3.78 2.66
N ARG A 480 -41.94 3.71 3.99
CA ARG A 480 -42.91 4.30 4.94
C ARG A 480 -43.00 5.82 4.85
N PHE A 481 -41.88 6.50 4.59
CA PHE A 481 -41.85 7.96 4.44
C PHE A 481 -42.50 8.43 3.13
N GLN A 482 -42.26 7.72 2.04
CA GLN A 482 -42.86 8.04 0.74
C GLN A 482 -44.38 7.83 0.72
N ARG A 483 -44.89 6.83 1.44
CA ARG A 483 -46.35 6.55 1.50
C ARG A 483 -47.16 7.48 2.39
N ARG A 484 -46.54 8.18 3.35
CA ARG A 484 -47.27 8.99 4.36
C ARG A 484 -47.22 10.50 4.15
N GLY A 485 -46.47 11.01 3.17
CA GLY A 485 -46.49 12.43 2.80
C GLY A 485 -46.19 13.39 3.96
N LEU A 486 -45.38 12.97 4.93
CA LEU A 486 -45.10 13.75 6.13
C LEU A 486 -43.94 14.73 5.88
N HIS A 487 -44.20 16.02 6.17
CA HIS A 487 -43.27 17.14 6.03
C HIS A 487 -42.08 17.05 7.01
N VAL A 488 -40.94 17.61 6.58
CA VAL A 488 -39.62 17.68 7.25
C VAL A 488 -39.69 18.12 8.73
N GLU A 489 -40.68 18.93 9.10
CA GLU A 489 -40.88 19.39 10.49
C GLU A 489 -41.34 18.28 11.46
N ALA A 490 -41.96 17.21 10.95
CA ALA A 490 -42.35 16.05 11.75
C ALA A 490 -41.14 15.15 12.06
N PHE A 491 -40.15 15.09 11.16
CA PHE A 491 -38.87 14.40 11.39
C PHE A 491 -38.06 15.10 12.48
N HIS A 492 -38.03 16.44 12.46
CA HIS A 492 -37.41 17.24 13.52
C HIS A 492 -38.11 17.05 14.88
N ARG A 493 -39.44 16.97 14.93
CA ARG A 493 -40.19 16.72 16.19
C ARG A 493 -40.05 15.28 16.70
N TYR A 494 -39.95 14.30 15.81
CA TYR A 494 -39.71 12.90 16.16
C TYR A 494 -38.33 12.67 16.79
N LEU A 495 -37.32 13.41 16.32
CA LEU A 495 -35.97 13.39 16.90
C LEU A 495 -35.85 14.12 18.25
N LEU A 496 -36.86 14.92 18.63
CA LEU A 496 -36.81 15.82 19.80
C LEU A 496 -37.82 15.44 20.90
N SER A 497 -38.56 14.33 20.80
CA SER A 497 -39.54 13.93 21.83
C SER A 497 -38.95 12.90 22.81
N ASP A 498 -38.77 13.31 24.08
CA ASP A 498 -38.13 12.59 25.18
C ASP A 498 -38.95 11.45 25.84
N ASP A 499 -40.03 10.95 25.23
CA ASP A 499 -40.87 9.92 25.89
C ASP A 499 -40.35 8.48 25.67
N HIS A 500 -39.58 8.00 26.65
CA HIS A 500 -39.21 6.60 26.82
C HIS A 500 -40.41 5.78 27.34
N LYS A 501 -40.87 4.81 26.53
CA LYS A 501 -41.44 3.52 27.00
C LYS A 501 -41.74 2.61 25.82
N ILE A 502 -40.87 1.63 25.57
CA ILE A 502 -41.22 0.43 24.81
C ILE A 502 -40.96 -0.77 25.71
N HIS A 503 -42.04 -1.51 25.98
CA HIS A 503 -42.05 -2.82 26.60
C HIS A 503 -41.45 -3.86 25.63
N ASP A 504 -40.36 -4.47 26.07
CA ASP A 504 -40.13 -5.92 26.14
C ASP A 504 -40.65 -6.81 24.99
N ILE A 505 -39.78 -7.11 24.01
CA ILE A 505 -39.63 -8.46 23.43
C ILE A 505 -38.12 -8.71 23.24
N THR A 506 -37.67 -9.81 23.81
CA THR A 506 -36.29 -10.17 24.14
C THR A 506 -35.52 -10.81 22.97
N GLY A 507 -34.25 -10.43 22.84
CA GLY A 507 -33.28 -10.95 21.88
C GLY A 507 -32.02 -10.08 21.79
N GLN A 508 -31.29 -9.97 22.90
CA GLN A 508 -30.23 -8.98 23.15
C GLN A 508 -28.91 -9.27 22.43
N THR A 509 -28.23 -8.22 21.96
CA THR A 509 -26.86 -7.88 22.40
C THR A 509 -26.75 -6.36 22.47
N TYR A 510 -26.44 -5.86 23.66
CA TYR A 510 -26.28 -4.44 23.96
C TYR A 510 -24.82 -4.02 23.75
N LEU A 511 -24.62 -2.85 23.14
CA LEU A 511 -23.53 -1.94 23.49
C LEU A 511 -24.17 -0.69 24.11
N PRO A 512 -23.56 -0.05 25.12
CA PRO A 512 -24.06 1.21 25.67
C PRO A 512 -24.03 2.30 24.59
N VAL A 513 -25.13 3.04 24.45
CA VAL A 513 -25.29 4.16 23.50
C VAL A 513 -24.33 5.33 23.79
N SER A 514 -23.54 5.27 24.86
CA SER A 514 -22.43 6.20 25.11
C SER A 514 -21.19 6.01 24.22
N GLU A 515 -21.18 5.01 23.32
CA GLU A 515 -20.07 4.81 22.36
C GLU A 515 -20.42 5.11 20.89
N LEU A 516 -21.64 5.57 20.59
CA LEU A 516 -22.01 6.01 19.24
C LEU A 516 -21.64 7.49 19.06
N ARG A 517 -20.51 7.75 18.39
CA ARG A 517 -20.11 9.11 18.00
C ARG A 517 -20.98 9.62 16.84
N GLU A 518 -21.23 10.94 16.84
CA GLU A 518 -21.84 11.65 15.72
C GLU A 518 -21.02 11.49 14.44
N GLY A 519 -21.66 11.07 13.34
CA GLY A 519 -21.03 10.92 12.03
C GLY A 519 -21.87 10.11 11.05
N ILE A 520 -21.75 10.44 9.76
CA ILE A 520 -22.43 9.77 8.64
C ILE A 520 -21.96 8.32 8.54
N CYS A 521 -22.91 7.37 8.55
CA CYS A 521 -22.63 5.96 8.30
C CYS A 521 -22.76 5.64 6.81
N ALA A 522 -21.70 5.11 6.20
CA ALA A 522 -21.71 4.61 4.82
C ALA A 522 -22.36 3.21 4.76
N VAL A 523 -23.22 2.97 3.76
CA VAL A 523 -23.84 1.67 3.49
C VAL A 523 -23.18 1.05 2.25
N HIS A 524 -22.83 -0.23 2.34
CA HIS A 524 -22.26 -0.98 1.22
C HIS A 524 -23.22 -1.09 0.04
N LEU A 525 -22.72 -0.85 -1.17
CA LEU A 525 -23.45 -1.07 -2.41
C LEU A 525 -22.97 -2.36 -3.06
N TYR A 526 -23.94 -3.17 -3.48
CA TYR A 526 -23.75 -4.41 -4.21
C TYR A 526 -24.28 -4.23 -5.63
N ASP A 527 -23.66 -4.88 -6.60
CA ASP A 527 -24.20 -4.98 -7.94
C ASP A 527 -25.48 -5.85 -7.96
N ARG A 528 -26.12 -5.98 -9.12
CA ARG A 528 -27.36 -6.78 -9.25
C ARG A 528 -27.15 -8.28 -9.03
N ASN A 529 -25.90 -8.74 -8.98
CA ASN A 529 -25.51 -10.13 -8.74
C ASN A 529 -25.06 -10.36 -7.29
N GLY A 530 -25.10 -9.33 -6.43
CA GLY A 530 -24.66 -9.43 -5.04
C GLY A 530 -23.15 -9.30 -4.85
N GLU A 531 -22.40 -8.84 -5.87
CA GLU A 531 -20.97 -8.55 -5.74
C GLU A 531 -20.76 -7.14 -5.17
N LEU A 532 -19.91 -7.03 -4.17
CA LEU A 532 -19.55 -5.75 -3.56
C LEU A 532 -18.80 -4.86 -4.56
N TYR A 533 -19.19 -3.60 -4.71
CA TYR A 533 -18.39 -2.64 -5.48
C TYR A 533 -17.09 -2.32 -4.70
N LYS A 534 -15.93 -2.68 -5.28
CA LYS A 534 -14.57 -2.44 -4.73
C LYS A 534 -14.06 -1.03 -5.12
N SER A 535 -13.40 -0.33 -4.18
CA SER A 535 -12.46 0.83 -4.22
C SER A 535 -12.46 1.87 -5.36
N VAL A 536 -12.04 3.12 -5.05
CA VAL A 536 -11.71 4.16 -6.06
C VAL A 536 -10.52 3.70 -6.91
N ARG A 537 -10.64 3.83 -8.24
CA ARG A 537 -9.62 3.35 -9.20
C ARG A 537 -9.22 4.43 -10.19
N LEU A 538 -7.96 4.39 -10.58
CA LEU A 538 -7.41 5.15 -11.69
C LEU A 538 -7.05 4.15 -12.79
N LEU A 539 -7.68 4.26 -13.96
CA LEU A 539 -7.27 3.51 -15.15
C LEU A 539 -6.10 4.27 -15.78
N ILE A 540 -4.98 3.60 -15.97
CA ILE A 540 -3.73 4.20 -16.46
C ILE A 540 -3.13 3.29 -17.50
N GLN A 541 -2.60 3.86 -18.57
CA GLN A 541 -1.75 3.15 -19.51
C GLN A 541 -0.27 3.37 -19.15
N PHE A 542 0.50 2.29 -19.07
CA PHE A 542 1.93 2.30 -18.83
C PHE A 542 2.70 1.79 -20.04
N PRO A 543 3.07 2.66 -21.00
CA PRO A 543 4.05 2.32 -22.00
C PRO A 543 5.46 2.40 -21.42
N PHE A 544 6.30 1.49 -21.86
CA PHE A 544 7.72 1.53 -21.59
C PHE A 544 8.50 1.58 -22.89
N VAL A 545 9.48 2.47 -22.95
CA VAL A 545 10.40 2.59 -24.09
C VAL A 545 11.80 2.26 -23.60
N ASP A 546 12.33 1.14 -24.08
CA ASP A 546 13.72 0.77 -23.83
C ASP A 546 14.64 1.66 -24.67
N ASN A 547 15.56 2.35 -24.01
CA ASN A 547 16.60 3.08 -24.70
C ASN A 547 17.70 2.09 -25.04
N THR A 548 17.60 1.51 -26.24
CA THR A 548 18.69 0.73 -26.82
C THR A 548 19.91 1.64 -26.99
N ALA A 549 21.01 1.29 -26.30
CA ALA A 549 22.34 1.86 -26.52
C ALA A 549 23.15 0.94 -27.44
#